data_AF-A0AAN9BSI1-F1
#
_entry.id   AF-A0AAN9BSI1-F1
#
_cell.length_a   1.000
_cell.length_b   1.000
_cell.length_c   1.000
_cell.angle_alpha   90.00
_cell.angle_beta   90.00
_cell.angle_gamma   90.00
#
_symmetry.space_group_name_H-M   'P 1'
#
loop_
_entity.id
_entity.type
_entity.pdbx_description
1 polymer ?
#
loop_
_entity_poly.entity_id
_entity_poly.type
_entity_poly.pdbx_seq_one_letter_code
_entity_poly.pdbx_strand_id
1 'polypeptide(L)'
;MGFIHGITALFVLLSCVLQSANGHGRLLEPPGRSSMWRVGFNTPKNYNDNALYCGGFANQYAIQGGKCGICGDPYQGPRDNEAGGKYATGTIGRKYSQGQTIDVTVEVTANHLGWFEFKLCPNNNPKKEATQDCLDRHVLQVADGSGSKLLIGTTLGKTDFKLRLPADVTCSQCVLQWRYHTGNSYGQGADGKSCPGCGDQEEFYSCSDIEINPASGQQQQRPPAILPHVDVPQTNLGVPQGNSFVPQGNGVIPPQTSFQGGGNPVVSSGHSQSSGTDGFNFIPLGNSAGQGNSGVGQGKSSVGQGGGVIGQGSGTQQVVGLLKCRAISPLWRGQPQLDSWCQYNCLKANNCPSSLCSCL
;
A
#
# COMPACT_ATOMS: atom_id res chain seq x y z
N MET A 1 -10.87 -52.14 -16.93
CA MET A 1 -10.71 -51.30 -15.72
C MET A 1 -9.54 -50.32 -15.76
N GLY A 2 -8.46 -50.54 -16.56
CA GLY A 2 -7.31 -49.62 -16.59
C GLY A 2 -7.57 -48.23 -17.20
N PHE A 3 -8.53 -48.10 -18.13
CA PHE A 3 -8.77 -46.85 -18.87
C PHE A 3 -9.43 -45.75 -18.01
N ILE A 4 -10.26 -46.13 -17.03
CA ILE A 4 -10.97 -45.18 -16.16
C ILE A 4 -10.00 -44.57 -15.15
N HIS A 5 -9.05 -45.36 -14.62
CA HIS A 5 -8.04 -44.89 -13.65
C HIS A 5 -7.07 -43.86 -14.23
N GLY A 6 -6.77 -43.93 -15.54
CA GLY A 6 -5.90 -42.95 -16.22
C GLY A 6 -6.55 -41.57 -16.39
N ILE A 7 -7.87 -41.53 -16.63
CA ILE A 7 -8.63 -40.27 -16.80
C ILE A 7 -8.78 -39.54 -15.47
N THR A 8 -9.06 -40.26 -14.37
CA THR A 8 -9.14 -39.66 -13.02
C THR A 8 -7.80 -39.09 -12.57
N ALA A 9 -6.69 -39.79 -12.84
CA ALA A 9 -5.34 -39.30 -12.53
C ALA A 9 -5.00 -38.02 -13.30
N LEU A 10 -5.40 -37.93 -14.58
CA LEU A 10 -5.18 -36.75 -15.42
C LEU A 10 -6.01 -35.55 -14.95
N PHE A 11 -7.26 -35.75 -14.52
CA PHE A 11 -8.10 -34.69 -13.95
C PHE A 11 -7.59 -34.19 -12.59
N VAL A 12 -7.08 -35.06 -11.73
CA VAL A 12 -6.50 -34.68 -10.42
C VAL A 12 -5.18 -33.92 -10.59
N LEU A 13 -4.33 -34.34 -11.54
CA LEU A 13 -3.11 -33.62 -11.91
C LEU A 13 -3.41 -32.25 -12.53
N LEU A 14 -4.42 -32.15 -13.42
CA LEU A 14 -4.83 -30.88 -14.04
C LEU A 14 -5.46 -29.91 -13.03
N SER A 15 -6.15 -30.43 -12.01
CA SER A 15 -6.71 -29.62 -10.91
C SER A 15 -5.64 -29.07 -9.97
N CYS A 16 -4.49 -29.76 -9.82
CA CYS A 16 -3.37 -29.25 -9.01
C CYS A 16 -2.60 -28.11 -9.69
N VAL A 17 -2.67 -27.98 -11.03
CA VAL A 17 -2.01 -26.89 -11.78
C VAL A 17 -2.84 -25.59 -11.79
N LEU A 18 -4.07 -25.60 -11.26
CA LEU A 18 -4.89 -24.41 -11.02
C LEU A 18 -4.63 -23.79 -9.64
N GLN A 19 -3.42 -23.96 -9.10
CA GLN A 19 -2.91 -23.03 -8.11
C GLN A 19 -2.70 -21.70 -8.80
N SER A 20 -3.76 -20.88 -8.80
CA SER A 20 -3.69 -19.47 -9.13
C SER A 20 -2.48 -18.91 -8.40
N ALA A 21 -1.44 -18.52 -9.13
CA ALA A 21 -0.26 -17.90 -8.56
C ALA A 21 -0.69 -16.54 -7.99
N ASN A 22 -1.24 -16.57 -6.79
CA ASN A 22 -1.83 -15.45 -6.09
C ASN A 22 -0.70 -14.73 -5.35
N GLY A 23 0.20 -14.10 -6.13
CA GLY A 23 1.30 -13.29 -5.64
C GLY A 23 1.08 -11.85 -6.05
N HIS A 24 1.06 -10.93 -5.09
CA HIS A 24 0.38 -9.63 -5.25
C HIS A 24 0.98 -8.52 -4.33
N GLY A 25 1.98 -8.86 -3.51
CA GLY A 25 2.73 -7.90 -2.69
C GLY A 25 2.04 -7.45 -1.40
N ARG A 26 2.78 -7.22 -0.31
CA ARG A 26 2.23 -6.75 0.98
C ARG A 26 3.17 -5.76 1.68
N LEU A 27 2.59 -4.81 2.41
CA LEU A 27 3.32 -3.87 3.27
C LEU A 27 3.57 -4.48 4.65
N LEU A 28 4.83 -4.69 5.02
CA LEU A 28 5.24 -5.31 6.28
C LEU A 28 5.79 -4.31 7.31
N GLU A 29 6.36 -3.19 6.86
CA GLU A 29 6.88 -2.14 7.73
C GLU A 29 6.57 -0.75 7.13
N PRO A 30 5.94 0.17 7.89
CA PRO A 30 5.06 -0.17 9.01
C PRO A 30 3.98 -1.15 8.54
N PRO A 31 3.58 -2.15 9.34
CA PRO A 31 2.72 -3.23 8.83
C PRO A 31 1.35 -2.71 8.40
N GLY A 32 0.92 -3.11 7.20
CA GLY A 32 -0.45 -2.86 6.75
C GLY A 32 -1.47 -3.60 7.59
N ARG A 33 -2.70 -3.08 7.69
CA ARG A 33 -3.82 -3.61 8.51
C ARG A 33 -4.00 -5.13 8.35
N SER A 34 -4.04 -5.62 7.10
CA SER A 34 -4.14 -7.05 6.79
C SER A 34 -2.88 -7.87 7.10
N SER A 35 -1.72 -7.24 7.26
CA SER A 35 -0.42 -7.90 7.48
C SER A 35 0.08 -7.79 8.92
N MET A 36 -0.54 -7.00 9.79
CA MET A 36 -0.12 -6.80 11.19
C MET A 36 0.07 -8.12 11.95
N TRP A 37 -0.79 -9.10 11.72
CA TRP A 37 -0.71 -10.41 12.37
C TRP A 37 0.58 -11.18 12.02
N ARG A 38 1.18 -10.93 10.86
CA ARG A 38 2.43 -11.57 10.44
C ARG A 38 3.63 -11.09 11.25
N VAL A 39 3.54 -9.90 11.84
CA VAL A 39 4.62 -9.26 12.60
C VAL A 39 4.29 -9.17 14.10
N GLY A 40 3.43 -10.06 14.58
CA GLY A 40 3.22 -10.31 16.01
C GLY A 40 2.09 -9.52 16.67
N PHE A 41 1.32 -8.71 15.93
CA PHE A 41 0.15 -8.04 16.50
C PHE A 41 -1.02 -9.01 16.66
N ASN A 42 -1.80 -8.81 17.73
CA ASN A 42 -3.06 -9.53 17.94
C ASN A 42 -4.19 -8.89 17.12
N THR A 43 -4.14 -9.02 15.79
CA THR A 43 -5.16 -8.54 14.85
C THR A 43 -5.77 -9.71 14.08
N PRO A 44 -6.99 -9.55 13.50
CA PRO A 44 -7.58 -10.57 12.66
C PRO A 44 -6.64 -10.96 11.52
N LYS A 45 -6.50 -12.27 11.27
CA LYS A 45 -5.60 -12.78 10.24
C LYS A 45 -6.25 -12.63 8.87
N ASN A 46 -5.53 -12.01 7.94
CA ASN A 46 -5.79 -12.12 6.51
C ASN A 46 -4.67 -12.96 5.88
N TYR A 47 -4.95 -14.20 5.51
CA TYR A 47 -3.96 -15.05 4.85
C TYR A 47 -3.68 -14.62 3.40
N ASN A 48 -4.60 -13.84 2.82
CA ASN A 48 -4.53 -13.27 1.48
C ASN A 48 -4.13 -11.78 1.53
N ASP A 49 -3.38 -11.38 2.57
CA ASP A 49 -2.96 -9.99 2.80
C ASP A 49 -2.01 -9.42 1.76
N ASN A 50 -1.46 -10.27 0.88
CA ASN A 50 -0.77 -9.80 -0.31
C ASN A 50 -1.70 -9.48 -1.48
N ALA A 51 -2.98 -9.80 -1.44
CA ALA A 51 -3.89 -9.59 -2.57
C ALA A 51 -5.00 -8.63 -2.15
N LEU A 52 -4.61 -7.37 -1.94
CA LEU A 52 -5.50 -6.23 -1.75
C LEU A 52 -5.46 -5.37 -3.03
N TYR A 53 -6.19 -5.86 -4.03
CA TYR A 53 -6.00 -5.63 -5.45
C TYR A 53 -7.26 -5.11 -6.13
N CYS A 54 -8.05 -4.34 -5.38
CA CYS A 54 -9.27 -3.69 -5.86
C CYS A 54 -10.36 -4.68 -6.32
N GLY A 55 -10.29 -5.93 -5.88
CA GLY A 55 -11.16 -7.02 -6.35
C GLY A 55 -10.74 -7.63 -7.70
N GLY A 56 -9.52 -7.32 -8.18
CA GLY A 56 -8.95 -7.78 -9.43
C GLY A 56 -9.11 -6.79 -10.59
N PHE A 57 -8.20 -6.87 -11.55
CA PHE A 57 -8.11 -5.97 -12.71
C PHE A 57 -9.46 -5.73 -13.41
N ALA A 58 -10.18 -6.79 -13.78
CA ALA A 58 -11.45 -6.67 -14.51
C ALA A 58 -12.54 -6.00 -13.66
N ASN A 59 -12.62 -6.30 -12.36
CA ASN A 59 -13.55 -5.63 -11.47
C ASN A 59 -13.25 -4.14 -11.39
N GLN A 60 -11.99 -3.79 -11.16
CA GLN A 60 -11.56 -2.39 -11.03
C GLN A 60 -11.92 -1.58 -12.28
N TYR A 61 -11.49 -2.01 -13.46
CA TYR A 61 -11.59 -1.19 -14.67
C TYR A 61 -12.90 -1.39 -15.43
N ALA A 62 -13.30 -2.63 -15.70
CA ALA A 62 -14.46 -2.90 -16.54
C ALA A 62 -15.79 -2.67 -15.81
N ILE A 63 -15.83 -2.83 -14.48
CA ILE A 63 -17.06 -2.73 -13.68
C ILE A 63 -17.09 -1.43 -12.87
N GLN A 64 -15.98 -1.09 -12.20
CA GLN A 64 -15.92 0.03 -11.26
C GLN A 64 -15.32 1.32 -11.85
N GLY A 65 -14.99 1.33 -13.15
CA GLY A 65 -14.50 2.51 -13.85
C GLY A 65 -13.15 3.00 -13.31
N GLY A 66 -12.25 2.07 -13.00
CA GLY A 66 -10.91 2.32 -12.46
C GLY A 66 -10.87 2.53 -10.94
N LYS A 67 -12.02 2.57 -10.26
CA LYS A 67 -12.09 2.89 -8.83
C LYS A 67 -11.67 1.71 -7.96
N CYS A 68 -11.06 2.03 -6.82
CA CYS A 68 -10.59 1.09 -5.82
C CYS A 68 -10.89 1.64 -4.41
N GLY A 69 -10.99 0.76 -3.40
CA GLY A 69 -10.90 1.21 -2.02
C GLY A 69 -9.50 1.73 -1.70
N ILE A 70 -9.40 2.74 -0.84
CA ILE A 70 -8.12 3.39 -0.54
C ILE A 70 -7.13 2.44 0.15
N CYS A 71 -7.63 1.35 0.72
CA CYS A 71 -6.82 0.30 1.35
C CYS A 71 -6.82 -1.02 0.56
N GLY A 72 -7.24 -1.00 -0.70
CA GLY A 72 -7.10 -2.12 -1.65
C GLY A 72 -8.28 -3.07 -1.73
N ASP A 73 -9.35 -2.79 -1.00
CA ASP A 73 -10.61 -3.51 -1.10
C ASP A 73 -11.34 -3.21 -2.43
N PRO A 74 -12.24 -4.09 -2.90
CA PRO A 74 -13.13 -3.78 -4.02
C PRO A 74 -13.93 -2.50 -3.78
N TYR A 75 -14.06 -1.66 -4.80
CA TYR A 75 -14.73 -0.36 -4.65
C TYR A 75 -16.18 -0.49 -4.14
N GLN A 76 -16.91 -1.50 -4.61
CA GLN A 76 -18.28 -1.80 -4.18
C GLN A 76 -18.39 -2.41 -2.77
N GLY A 77 -17.26 -2.76 -2.16
CA GLY A 77 -17.17 -3.39 -0.85
C GLY A 77 -17.36 -4.92 -0.84
N PRO A 78 -17.31 -5.55 0.36
CA PRO A 78 -17.08 -4.92 1.66
C PRO A 78 -15.68 -4.29 1.79
N ARG A 79 -15.58 -3.18 2.55
CA ARG A 79 -14.34 -2.42 2.76
C ARG A 79 -13.65 -2.84 4.05
N ASP A 80 -13.15 -4.06 4.09
CA ASP A 80 -12.63 -4.68 5.31
C ASP A 80 -11.35 -4.04 5.85
N ASN A 81 -10.57 -3.36 5.00
CA ASN A 81 -9.33 -2.69 5.37
C ASN A 81 -9.50 -1.20 5.65
N GLU A 82 -10.71 -0.66 5.59
CA GLU A 82 -11.04 0.74 5.87
C GLU A 82 -11.77 0.88 7.22
N ALA A 83 -11.93 2.12 7.72
CA ALA A 83 -12.45 2.37 9.07
C ALA A 83 -13.82 1.68 9.30
N GLY A 84 -13.93 0.91 10.40
CA GLY A 84 -15.12 0.08 10.69
C GLY A 84 -15.08 -1.31 10.04
N GLY A 85 -14.16 -1.56 9.11
CA GLY A 85 -13.88 -2.86 8.52
C GLY A 85 -13.13 -3.79 9.46
N LYS A 86 -13.17 -5.09 9.13
CA LYS A 86 -12.62 -6.19 9.94
C LYS A 86 -11.14 -6.02 10.32
N TYR A 87 -10.31 -5.49 9.42
CA TYR A 87 -8.87 -5.35 9.59
C TYR A 87 -8.45 -3.95 10.08
N ALA A 88 -9.34 -2.96 10.03
CA ALA A 88 -9.10 -1.62 10.54
C ALA A 88 -9.39 -1.51 12.04
N THR A 89 -8.57 -2.19 12.85
CA THR A 89 -8.75 -2.25 14.31
C THR A 89 -8.37 -0.95 15.04
N GLY A 90 -7.73 0.00 14.35
CA GLY A 90 -7.18 1.22 14.95
C GLY A 90 -5.87 1.00 15.72
N THR A 91 -5.25 -0.17 15.59
CA THR A 91 -3.98 -0.48 16.24
C THR A 91 -2.84 0.29 15.58
N ILE A 92 -2.14 1.13 16.35
CA ILE A 92 -0.95 1.83 15.86
C ILE A 92 0.20 0.84 15.65
N GLY A 93 0.58 0.63 14.39
CA GLY A 93 1.66 -0.26 13.99
C GLY A 93 3.04 0.30 14.33
N ARG A 94 3.25 1.62 14.15
CA ARG A 94 4.52 2.30 14.44
C ARG A 94 4.33 3.73 14.91
N LYS A 95 5.33 4.23 15.63
CA LYS A 95 5.40 5.63 16.08
C LYS A 95 6.66 6.27 15.53
N TYR A 96 6.54 7.49 15.04
CA TYR A 96 7.62 8.26 14.43
C TYR A 96 7.64 9.69 14.96
N SER A 97 8.67 10.44 14.57
CA SER A 97 8.75 11.90 14.75
C SER A 97 8.46 12.62 13.44
N GLN A 98 7.87 13.81 13.48
CA GLN A 98 7.67 14.65 12.29
C GLN A 98 9.01 14.87 11.54
N GLY A 99 8.98 14.84 10.21
CA GLY A 99 10.19 14.97 9.38
C GLY A 99 11.16 13.78 9.40
N GLN A 100 10.86 12.72 10.16
CA GLN A 100 11.73 11.54 10.25
C GLN A 100 11.86 10.83 8.90
N THR A 101 13.08 10.37 8.57
CA THR A 101 13.27 9.36 7.53
C THR A 101 12.98 7.99 8.11
N ILE A 102 12.00 7.29 7.55
CA ILE A 102 11.52 5.99 8.01
C ILE A 102 11.94 4.87 7.07
N ASP A 103 12.15 3.69 7.62
CA ASP A 103 12.25 2.46 6.85
C ASP A 103 10.85 1.95 6.51
N VAL A 104 10.67 1.49 5.28
CA VAL A 104 9.48 0.75 4.86
C VAL A 104 9.88 -0.55 4.20
N THR A 105 9.21 -1.64 4.56
CA THR A 105 9.48 -2.98 4.03
C THR A 105 8.26 -3.46 3.27
N VAL A 106 8.45 -3.74 1.99
CA VAL A 106 7.45 -4.37 1.13
C VAL A 106 7.92 -5.76 0.77
N GLU A 107 7.04 -6.76 0.88
CA GLU A 107 7.29 -8.11 0.38
C GLU A 107 6.57 -8.32 -0.93
N VAL A 108 7.32 -8.52 -2.03
CA VAL A 108 6.78 -8.84 -3.34
C VAL A 108 6.73 -10.36 -3.50
N THR A 109 5.53 -10.93 -3.56
CA THR A 109 5.33 -12.38 -3.73
C THR A 109 5.23 -12.81 -5.19
N ALA A 110 4.80 -11.92 -6.09
CA ALA A 110 5.01 -12.02 -7.53
C ALA A 110 5.30 -10.62 -8.07
N ASN A 111 6.30 -10.53 -8.94
CA ASN A 111 6.73 -9.27 -9.53
C ASN A 111 5.97 -9.02 -10.84
N HIS A 112 5.34 -7.84 -10.93
CA HIS A 112 4.55 -7.38 -12.06
C HIS A 112 5.12 -6.07 -12.62
N LEU A 113 6.43 -5.83 -12.43
CA LEU A 113 7.15 -4.60 -12.79
C LEU A 113 6.48 -3.37 -12.18
N GLY A 114 6.64 -2.18 -12.77
CA GLY A 114 5.95 -0.97 -12.27
C GLY A 114 6.65 -0.30 -11.09
N TRP A 115 5.86 0.28 -10.18
CA TRP A 115 6.38 1.14 -9.11
C TRP A 115 5.52 1.15 -7.85
N PHE A 116 6.16 1.47 -6.73
CA PHE A 116 5.49 1.79 -5.47
C PHE A 116 5.39 3.30 -5.27
N GLU A 117 4.31 3.73 -4.63
CA GLU A 117 4.13 5.09 -4.13
C GLU A 117 3.52 5.03 -2.74
N PHE A 118 3.87 6.01 -1.91
CA PHE A 118 3.42 6.09 -0.54
C PHE A 118 2.78 7.44 -0.29
N LYS A 119 1.64 7.43 0.41
CA LYS A 119 0.87 8.62 0.75
C LYS A 119 0.47 8.61 2.21
N LEU A 120 0.23 9.78 2.79
CA LEU A 120 -0.07 9.93 4.20
C LEU A 120 -1.32 10.79 4.42
N CYS A 121 -2.18 10.40 5.35
CA CYS A 121 -3.32 11.21 5.78
C CYS A 121 -3.32 11.37 7.31
N PRO A 122 -3.23 12.60 7.86
CA PRO A 122 -3.35 12.86 9.30
C PRO A 122 -4.82 12.76 9.78
N ASN A 123 -5.32 11.53 9.89
CA ASN A 123 -6.74 11.22 10.08
C ASN A 123 -7.25 11.43 11.53
N ASN A 124 -6.41 11.16 12.54
CA ASN A 124 -6.63 11.38 13.98
C ASN A 124 -7.87 10.68 14.58
N ASN A 125 -8.54 9.79 13.84
CA ASN A 125 -9.70 9.05 14.30
C ASN A 125 -9.80 7.70 13.60
N PRO A 126 -9.46 6.58 14.26
CA PRO A 126 -9.48 5.26 13.62
C PRO A 126 -10.88 4.77 13.21
N LYS A 127 -11.95 5.42 13.70
CA LYS A 127 -13.34 5.11 13.32
C LYS A 127 -13.84 5.95 12.13
N LYS A 128 -13.05 6.92 11.68
CA LYS A 128 -13.35 7.74 10.51
C LYS A 128 -12.49 7.28 9.34
N GLU A 129 -13.12 7.06 8.19
CA GLU A 129 -12.43 6.72 6.96
C GLU A 129 -11.50 7.88 6.54
N ALA A 130 -10.25 7.55 6.20
CA ALA A 130 -9.39 8.49 5.50
C ALA A 130 -9.88 8.64 4.04
N THR A 131 -9.59 9.76 3.40
CA THR A 131 -10.01 9.99 2.01
C THR A 131 -8.81 10.02 1.08
N GLN A 132 -9.04 9.70 -0.20
CA GLN A 132 -7.99 9.85 -1.23
C GLN A 132 -7.52 11.31 -1.31
N ASP A 133 -8.43 12.28 -1.21
CA ASP A 133 -8.08 13.72 -1.17
C ASP A 133 -7.15 14.09 -0.01
N CYS A 134 -7.24 13.41 1.13
CA CYS A 134 -6.34 13.63 2.25
C CYS A 134 -4.95 13.03 1.97
N LEU A 135 -4.93 11.81 1.44
CA LEU A 135 -3.70 11.10 1.05
C LEU A 135 -2.93 11.86 -0.04
N ASP A 136 -3.63 12.39 -1.03
CA ASP A 136 -3.05 13.10 -2.17
C ASP A 136 -2.36 14.42 -1.79
N ARG A 137 -2.67 14.97 -0.61
CA ARG A 137 -1.97 16.16 -0.07
C ARG A 137 -0.59 15.84 0.46
N HIS A 138 -0.29 14.59 0.78
CA HIS A 138 1.00 14.19 1.36
C HIS A 138 1.56 12.94 0.67
N VAL A 139 1.93 13.10 -0.59
CA VAL A 139 2.73 12.10 -1.32
C VAL A 139 4.17 12.11 -0.79
N LEU A 140 4.61 10.98 -0.24
CA LEU A 140 5.92 10.87 0.39
C LEU A 140 7.03 10.76 -0.64
N GLN A 141 8.17 11.36 -0.31
CA GLN A 141 9.37 11.32 -1.15
C GLN A 141 10.31 10.21 -0.68
N VAL A 142 10.95 9.55 -1.64
CA VAL A 142 12.04 8.62 -1.39
C VAL A 142 13.23 9.40 -0.84
N ALA A 143 13.86 8.85 0.20
CA ALA A 143 14.89 9.56 0.96
C ALA A 143 16.15 9.86 0.15
N ASP A 144 16.41 9.12 -0.94
CA ASP A 144 17.53 9.33 -1.85
C ASP A 144 17.32 10.48 -2.86
N GLY A 145 16.13 11.08 -2.89
CA GLY A 145 15.79 12.19 -3.79
C GLY A 145 15.36 11.76 -5.20
N SER A 146 15.09 10.47 -5.44
CA SER A 146 14.61 9.95 -6.73
C SER A 146 13.16 10.33 -7.08
N GLY A 147 12.45 10.99 -6.17
CA GLY A 147 11.05 11.44 -6.32
C GLY A 147 10.11 10.64 -5.41
N SER A 148 8.84 10.51 -5.81
CA SER A 148 7.81 9.78 -5.03
C SER A 148 7.57 8.34 -5.49
N LYS A 149 8.10 7.96 -6.66
CA LYS A 149 7.87 6.64 -7.27
C LYS A 149 9.11 5.77 -7.16
N LEU A 150 8.98 4.66 -6.45
CA LEU A 150 10.00 3.63 -6.31
C LEU A 150 9.83 2.61 -7.44
N LEU A 151 10.68 2.67 -8.46
CA LEU A 151 10.70 1.65 -9.51
C LEU A 151 11.21 0.32 -8.94
N ILE A 152 10.42 -0.75 -9.10
CA ILE A 152 10.74 -2.02 -8.42
C ILE A 152 11.55 -2.97 -9.29
N GLY A 153 11.65 -2.73 -10.61
CA GLY A 153 12.35 -3.62 -11.54
C GLY A 153 11.91 -5.08 -11.35
N THR A 154 12.87 -5.98 -11.15
CA THR A 154 12.63 -7.43 -10.92
C THR A 154 12.67 -7.83 -9.44
N THR A 155 12.49 -6.88 -8.53
CA THR A 155 12.52 -7.12 -7.07
C THR A 155 11.53 -8.20 -6.65
N LEU A 156 11.98 -9.17 -5.84
CA LEU A 156 11.17 -10.25 -5.30
C LEU A 156 11.54 -10.47 -3.82
N GLY A 157 10.58 -10.87 -3.00
CA GLY A 157 10.77 -11.03 -1.57
C GLY A 157 10.71 -9.71 -0.81
N LYS A 158 11.24 -9.68 0.41
CA LYS A 158 11.24 -8.51 1.29
C LYS A 158 12.33 -7.53 0.87
N THR A 159 11.94 -6.28 0.66
CA THR A 159 12.86 -5.19 0.31
C THR A 159 12.56 -3.95 1.13
N ASP A 160 13.62 -3.31 1.61
CA ASP A 160 13.55 -2.11 2.43
C ASP A 160 13.80 -0.86 1.58
N PHE A 161 12.99 0.16 1.81
CA PHE A 161 13.12 1.48 1.22
C PHE A 161 13.11 2.54 2.32
N LYS A 162 13.65 3.72 2.02
CA LYS A 162 13.63 4.85 2.96
C LYS A 162 12.73 5.96 2.41
N LEU A 163 11.78 6.41 3.23
CA LEU A 163 10.86 7.50 2.90
C LEU A 163 11.01 8.65 3.88
N ARG A 164 10.74 9.88 3.44
CA ARG A 164 10.72 11.07 4.31
C ARG A 164 9.29 11.40 4.71
N LEU A 165 9.02 11.42 6.01
CA LEU A 165 7.76 11.95 6.54
C LEU A 165 7.72 13.48 6.40
N PRO A 166 6.53 14.10 6.25
CA PRO A 166 6.42 15.55 6.20
C PRO A 166 6.89 16.19 7.51
N ALA A 167 7.57 17.33 7.42
CA ALA A 167 8.12 18.03 8.59
C ALA A 167 7.07 18.79 9.41
N ASP A 168 5.92 19.06 8.80
CA ASP A 168 4.80 19.85 9.30
C ASP A 168 3.57 19.00 9.67
N VAL A 169 3.70 17.66 9.64
CA VAL A 169 2.60 16.74 9.96
C VAL A 169 2.85 16.05 11.29
N THR A 170 1.84 16.12 12.16
CA THR A 170 1.70 15.30 13.37
C THR A 170 0.31 14.68 13.40
N CYS A 171 0.19 13.50 14.00
CA CYS A 171 -1.09 12.81 14.11
C CYS A 171 -1.06 11.77 15.23
N SER A 172 -2.17 11.64 15.95
CA SER A 172 -2.40 10.54 16.91
C SER A 172 -2.68 9.22 16.19
N GLN A 173 -3.22 9.31 14.97
CA GLN A 173 -3.42 8.20 14.04
C GLN A 173 -3.38 8.75 12.61
N CYS A 174 -2.30 8.50 11.90
CA CYS A 174 -2.22 8.68 10.45
C CYS A 174 -2.55 7.38 9.74
N VAL A 175 -3.07 7.51 8.51
CA VAL A 175 -3.13 6.42 7.55
C VAL A 175 -1.99 6.59 6.56
N LEU A 176 -1.04 5.64 6.55
CA LEU A 176 -0.03 5.51 5.51
C LEU A 176 -0.56 4.53 4.45
N GLN A 177 -0.78 5.01 3.23
CA GLN A 177 -1.16 4.19 2.08
C GLN A 177 0.09 3.81 1.30
N TRP A 178 0.33 2.52 1.14
CA TRP A 178 1.18 1.97 0.08
C TRP A 178 0.31 1.68 -1.13
N ARG A 179 0.76 2.09 -2.31
CA ARG A 179 0.21 1.72 -3.61
C ARG A 179 1.29 1.03 -4.42
N TYR A 180 0.91 -0.06 -5.08
CA TYR A 180 1.70 -0.72 -6.09
C TYR A 180 0.94 -0.69 -7.42
N HIS A 181 1.43 0.17 -8.31
CA HIS A 181 0.98 0.23 -9.69
C HIS A 181 1.86 -0.70 -10.53
N THR A 182 1.27 -1.78 -11.03
CA THR A 182 1.99 -2.74 -11.87
C THR A 182 2.35 -2.13 -13.24
N GLY A 183 3.16 -2.85 -14.02
CA GLY A 183 3.63 -2.37 -15.33
C GLY A 183 3.80 -3.46 -16.37
N ASN A 184 3.17 -4.62 -16.18
CA ASN A 184 3.29 -5.78 -17.06
C ASN A 184 2.13 -5.91 -18.07
N SER A 185 1.02 -5.19 -17.89
CA SER A 185 -0.11 -5.22 -18.82
C SER A 185 0.17 -4.33 -20.04
N TYR A 186 -0.21 -4.80 -21.22
CA TYR A 186 -0.14 -4.01 -22.44
C TYR A 186 -1.40 -3.15 -22.57
N GLY A 187 -1.25 -1.86 -22.79
CA GLY A 187 -2.39 -0.95 -22.95
C GLY A 187 -2.02 0.31 -23.70
N GLN A 188 -3.00 1.18 -23.92
CA GLN A 188 -2.82 2.41 -24.69
C GLN A 188 -2.34 3.55 -23.78
N GLY A 189 -1.23 4.17 -24.13
CA GLY A 189 -0.72 5.37 -23.49
C GLY A 189 -1.51 6.61 -23.90
N ALA A 190 -1.23 7.74 -23.22
CA ALA A 190 -1.89 9.02 -23.50
C ALA A 190 -1.65 9.55 -24.93
N ASP A 191 -0.57 9.10 -25.59
CA ASP A 191 -0.27 9.43 -26.99
C ASP A 191 -0.99 8.52 -28.00
N GLY A 192 -1.88 7.64 -27.53
CA GLY A 192 -2.62 6.69 -28.35
C GLY A 192 -1.81 5.47 -28.76
N LYS A 193 -0.53 5.36 -28.40
CA LYS A 193 0.30 4.19 -28.72
C LYS A 193 0.16 3.11 -27.67
N SER A 194 0.23 1.87 -28.10
CA SER A 194 0.21 0.73 -27.19
C SER A 194 1.62 0.38 -26.71
N CYS A 195 1.76 0.15 -25.41
CA CYS A 195 3.02 -0.21 -24.78
C CYS A 195 2.81 -1.08 -23.52
N PRO A 196 3.82 -1.87 -23.10
CA PRO A 196 3.81 -2.51 -21.79
C PRO A 196 3.81 -1.44 -20.69
N GLY A 197 2.97 -1.62 -19.67
CA GLY A 197 2.82 -0.69 -18.55
C GLY A 197 2.02 0.58 -18.86
N CYS A 198 1.40 0.65 -20.04
CA CYS A 198 0.58 1.78 -20.46
C CYS A 198 -0.91 1.46 -20.27
N GLY A 199 -1.73 2.51 -20.11
CA GLY A 199 -3.16 2.37 -19.83
C GLY A 199 -3.42 1.77 -18.45
N ASP A 200 -4.53 1.06 -18.33
CA ASP A 200 -4.97 0.42 -17.08
C ASP A 200 -3.98 -0.67 -16.67
N GLN A 201 -3.55 -0.64 -15.40
CA GLN A 201 -2.65 -1.62 -14.79
C GLN A 201 -3.28 -2.16 -13.51
N GLU A 202 -2.98 -3.40 -13.14
CA GLU A 202 -3.43 -3.91 -11.85
C GLU A 202 -2.80 -3.08 -10.71
N GLU A 203 -3.58 -2.84 -9.67
CA GLU A 203 -3.18 -2.02 -8.54
C GLU A 203 -3.29 -2.82 -7.26
N PHE A 204 -2.29 -2.70 -6.38
CA PHE A 204 -2.36 -3.20 -5.01
C PHE A 204 -2.23 -2.06 -4.03
N TYR A 205 -2.90 -2.19 -2.89
CA TYR A 205 -2.81 -1.20 -1.83
C TYR A 205 -2.65 -1.86 -0.47
N SER A 206 -2.15 -1.08 0.48
CA SER A 206 -2.25 -1.41 1.89
C SER A 206 -2.27 -0.13 2.71
N CYS A 207 -3.04 -0.12 3.78
CA CYS A 207 -3.05 0.98 4.75
C CYS A 207 -2.42 0.53 6.05
N SER A 208 -1.50 1.32 6.58
CA SER A 208 -0.94 1.16 7.93
C SER A 208 -1.37 2.32 8.82
N ASP A 209 -1.74 2.01 10.06
CA ASP A 209 -2.05 3.02 11.07
C ASP A 209 -0.78 3.37 11.85
N ILE A 210 -0.32 4.61 11.77
CA ILE A 210 0.93 5.08 12.42
C ILE A 210 0.68 6.34 13.25
N GLU A 211 1.56 6.62 14.20
CA GLU A 211 1.52 7.85 15.01
C GLU A 211 2.74 8.71 14.67
N ILE A 212 2.55 10.02 14.50
CA ILE A 212 3.65 10.96 14.26
C ILE A 212 3.62 12.03 15.34
N ASN A 213 4.64 11.99 16.19
CA ASN A 213 4.83 12.92 17.30
C ASN A 213 5.63 14.16 16.86
N PRO A 214 5.48 15.31 17.54
CA PRO A 214 6.37 16.44 17.37
C PRO A 214 7.84 16.03 17.54
N ALA A 215 8.75 16.63 16.77
CA ALA A 215 10.17 16.34 16.88
C ALA A 215 10.68 16.70 18.30
N SER A 216 11.54 15.86 18.87
CA SER A 216 12.15 16.11 20.18
C SER A 216 12.94 17.44 20.14
N GLY A 217 12.48 18.45 20.88
CA GLY A 217 12.95 19.84 20.79
C GLY A 217 11.86 20.85 20.40
N GLN A 218 10.73 20.35 19.90
CA GLN A 218 9.46 21.04 19.71
C GLN A 218 8.42 20.45 20.69
N GLN A 219 8.80 20.18 21.94
CA GLN A 219 7.78 20.25 22.98
C GLN A 219 7.30 21.68 22.92
N GLN A 220 6.07 21.85 22.43
CA GLN A 220 5.39 23.11 22.33
C GLN A 220 5.66 23.87 23.62
N GLN A 221 6.51 24.90 23.55
CA GLN A 221 6.50 25.96 24.53
C GLN A 221 5.11 26.57 24.37
N ARG A 222 4.11 25.95 24.97
CA ARG A 222 2.90 26.66 25.33
C ARG A 222 3.44 27.74 26.26
N PRO A 223 3.32 29.04 25.90
CA PRO A 223 3.52 30.08 26.90
C PRO A 223 2.70 29.64 28.13
N PRO A 224 3.23 29.75 29.36
CA PRO A 224 2.43 29.54 30.55
C PRO A 224 1.11 30.28 30.33
N ALA A 225 -0.02 29.58 30.47
CA ALA A 225 -1.30 30.24 30.38
C ALA A 225 -1.25 31.38 31.41
N ILE A 226 -1.24 32.62 30.94
CA ILE A 226 -1.41 33.79 31.80
C ILE A 226 -2.82 33.61 32.33
N LEU A 227 -2.93 33.09 33.55
CA LEU A 227 -4.17 33.16 34.30
C LEU A 227 -4.53 34.65 34.37
N PRO A 228 -5.75 35.05 33.96
CA PRO A 228 -6.17 36.43 34.17
C PRO A 228 -6.05 36.72 35.67
N HIS A 229 -5.19 37.67 36.01
CA HIS A 229 -5.08 38.20 37.36
C HIS A 229 -6.45 38.80 37.66
N VAL A 230 -7.22 38.14 38.53
CA VAL A 230 -8.43 38.71 39.08
C VAL A 230 -7.98 39.76 40.07
N ASP A 231 -8.05 41.02 39.67
CA ASP A 231 -7.84 42.15 40.58
C ASP A 231 -8.95 42.12 41.62
N VAL A 232 -8.62 41.59 42.81
CA VAL A 232 -9.45 41.71 44.00
C VAL A 232 -9.28 43.15 44.50
N PRO A 233 -10.35 43.97 44.54
CA PRO A 233 -10.26 45.31 45.12
C PRO A 233 -9.96 45.18 46.61
N GLN A 234 -8.81 45.69 47.05
CA GLN A 234 -8.53 45.84 48.47
C GLN A 234 -9.38 46.98 49.02
N THR A 235 -10.49 46.63 49.68
CA THR A 235 -11.14 47.54 50.61
C THR A 235 -10.33 47.59 51.90
N ASN A 236 -9.67 48.72 52.12
CA ASN A 236 -9.12 49.10 53.41
C ASN A 236 -10.26 49.21 54.43
N LEU A 237 -10.37 48.23 55.32
CA LEU A 237 -11.09 48.39 56.59
C LEU A 237 -10.11 48.06 57.72
N GLY A 238 -9.96 49.07 58.57
CA GLY A 238 -8.87 49.20 59.54
C GLY A 238 -8.82 48.11 60.59
N VAL A 239 -7.59 47.86 61.02
CA VAL A 239 -7.21 47.10 62.20
C VAL A 239 -7.75 47.78 63.46
N PRO A 240 -8.47 47.04 64.35
CA PRO A 240 -8.52 47.37 65.76
C PRO A 240 -7.55 46.46 66.53
N GLN A 241 -6.76 47.09 67.39
CA GLN A 241 -5.90 46.43 68.37
C GLN A 241 -6.72 45.78 69.50
N GLY A 242 -6.21 44.67 70.01
CA GLY A 242 -6.43 44.21 71.40
C GLY A 242 -7.38 43.03 71.57
N ASN A 243 -6.86 41.82 71.84
CA ASN A 243 -6.61 41.36 73.20
C ASN A 243 -6.16 39.89 73.22
N SER A 244 -5.23 39.63 74.12
CA SER A 244 -4.64 38.34 74.48
C SER A 244 -5.69 37.36 75.00
N PHE A 245 -5.78 36.16 74.40
CA PHE A 245 -6.30 34.98 75.08
C PHE A 245 -5.56 33.72 74.61
N VAL A 246 -4.86 33.10 75.55
CA VAL A 246 -4.28 31.76 75.45
C VAL A 246 -5.41 30.75 75.74
N PRO A 247 -5.42 29.58 75.08
CA PRO A 247 -5.61 28.36 75.86
C PRO A 247 -4.58 27.27 75.53
N GLN A 248 -4.11 26.66 76.61
CA GLN A 248 -3.40 25.39 76.66
C GLN A 248 -4.31 24.24 76.21
N GLY A 249 -3.72 23.18 75.66
CA GLY A 249 -4.45 21.94 75.39
C GLY A 249 -3.55 20.84 74.84
N ASN A 250 -3.04 20.01 75.74
CA ASN A 250 -2.29 18.77 75.48
C ASN A 250 -3.12 17.75 74.69
N GLY A 251 -2.42 16.89 73.93
CA GLY A 251 -2.63 15.45 74.10
C GLY A 251 -2.90 14.59 72.85
N VAL A 252 -1.98 13.64 72.66
CA VAL A 252 -2.21 12.20 72.37
C VAL A 252 -2.41 11.74 70.90
N ILE A 253 -1.36 11.07 70.39
CA ILE A 253 -1.33 9.98 69.39
C ILE A 253 -1.70 8.67 70.14
N PRO A 254 -2.49 7.66 69.65
CA PRO A 254 -1.99 6.62 68.71
C PRO A 254 -3.10 5.86 67.89
N PRO A 255 -2.95 4.60 67.40
CA PRO A 255 -2.59 4.31 66.01
C PRO A 255 -3.53 3.28 65.30
N GLN A 256 -3.18 2.99 64.03
CA GLN A 256 -3.48 1.83 63.15
C GLN A 256 -4.60 0.83 63.49
N THR A 257 -5.39 0.46 62.47
CA THR A 257 -5.85 -0.93 62.29
C THR A 257 -5.80 -1.36 60.82
N SER A 258 -5.12 -2.49 60.64
CA SER A 258 -5.11 -3.42 59.52
C SER A 258 -6.45 -4.14 59.37
N PHE A 259 -6.87 -4.43 58.13
CA PHE A 259 -7.85 -5.48 57.85
C PHE A 259 -7.30 -6.47 56.82
N GLN A 260 -7.17 -7.73 57.25
CA GLN A 260 -7.01 -8.92 56.43
C GLN A 260 -8.36 -9.62 56.23
N GLY A 261 -8.44 -10.43 55.18
CA GLY A 261 -9.47 -11.46 54.93
C GLY A 261 -10.33 -11.09 53.71
N GLY A 262 -10.40 -11.87 52.63
CA GLY A 262 -10.18 -13.30 52.44
C GLY A 262 -11.39 -13.81 51.64
N GLY A 263 -11.17 -14.64 50.60
CA GLY A 263 -12.27 -15.34 49.92
C GLY A 263 -12.12 -15.45 48.41
N ASN A 264 -11.51 -16.56 47.97
CA ASN A 264 -11.71 -17.12 46.64
C ASN A 264 -13.11 -17.78 46.58
N PRO A 265 -13.72 -17.94 45.39
CA PRO A 265 -13.81 -19.32 44.91
C PRO A 265 -13.54 -19.52 43.41
N VAL A 266 -13.00 -20.71 43.18
CA VAL A 266 -12.89 -21.47 41.92
C VAL A 266 -14.29 -21.87 41.41
N VAL A 267 -14.39 -22.13 40.10
CA VAL A 267 -15.31 -23.04 39.33
C VAL A 267 -15.70 -22.31 38.03
N SER A 268 -15.75 -22.90 36.84
CA SER A 268 -15.25 -24.15 36.26
C SER A 268 -15.34 -24.01 34.74
N SER A 269 -14.51 -24.77 34.06
CA SER A 269 -14.56 -25.03 32.62
C SER A 269 -15.82 -25.79 32.20
N GLY A 270 -16.50 -25.30 31.17
CA GLY A 270 -17.53 -26.03 30.43
C GLY A 270 -17.21 -26.00 28.94
N HIS A 271 -16.68 -27.10 28.42
CA HIS A 271 -16.64 -27.41 27.00
C HIS A 271 -18.03 -27.88 26.56
N SER A 272 -18.56 -27.33 25.47
CA SER A 272 -19.52 -28.03 24.63
C SER A 272 -19.22 -27.74 23.16
N GLN A 273 -18.88 -28.83 22.46
CA GLN A 273 -18.86 -28.90 21.01
C GLN A 273 -20.31 -28.82 20.51
N SER A 274 -20.56 -28.05 19.46
CA SER A 274 -21.65 -28.36 18.53
C SER A 274 -21.23 -28.03 17.11
N SER A 275 -21.12 -29.10 16.35
CA SER A 275 -21.11 -29.17 14.89
C SER A 275 -22.43 -28.66 14.33
N GLY A 276 -22.37 -27.70 13.41
CA GLY A 276 -23.50 -27.22 12.62
C GLY A 276 -23.03 -26.93 11.21
N THR A 277 -23.10 -27.95 10.35
CA THR A 277 -23.04 -27.84 8.90
C THR A 277 -24.36 -27.28 8.41
N ASP A 278 -24.38 -26.19 7.65
CA ASP A 278 -25.52 -25.84 6.81
C ASP A 278 -25.11 -25.04 5.57
N GLY A 279 -25.27 -25.70 4.41
CA GLY A 279 -26.09 -25.14 3.34
C GLY A 279 -25.45 -24.14 2.36
N PHE A 280 -24.51 -24.58 1.53
CA PHE A 280 -24.27 -23.94 0.24
C PHE A 280 -25.45 -24.21 -0.70
N ASN A 281 -26.22 -23.16 -1.02
CA ASN A 281 -27.25 -23.23 -2.06
C ASN A 281 -26.67 -22.63 -3.36
N PHE A 282 -26.25 -23.50 -4.28
CA PHE A 282 -25.86 -23.14 -5.64
C PHE A 282 -27.13 -22.99 -6.50
N ILE A 283 -27.37 -21.80 -7.05
CA ILE A 283 -28.33 -21.58 -8.13
C ILE A 283 -27.54 -21.62 -9.46
N PRO A 284 -27.88 -22.51 -10.41
CA PRO A 284 -27.22 -22.56 -11.71
C PRO A 284 -27.85 -21.52 -12.65
N LEU A 285 -27.07 -20.53 -13.08
CA LEU A 285 -27.46 -19.70 -14.22
C LEU A 285 -26.99 -20.38 -15.51
N GLY A 286 -27.97 -20.70 -16.34
CA GLY A 286 -27.83 -21.49 -17.55
C GLY A 286 -27.06 -20.81 -18.67
N ASN A 287 -26.54 -21.67 -19.53
CA ASN A 287 -26.06 -21.38 -20.88
C ASN A 287 -27.09 -20.56 -21.66
N SER A 288 -26.65 -19.46 -22.25
CA SER A 288 -27.28 -18.91 -23.45
C SER A 288 -26.18 -18.48 -24.40
N ALA A 289 -25.98 -19.31 -25.42
CA ALA A 289 -25.18 -19.04 -26.59
C ALA A 289 -25.86 -17.94 -27.42
N GLY A 290 -25.22 -16.78 -27.53
CA GLY A 290 -25.58 -15.73 -28.48
C GLY A 290 -24.56 -15.70 -29.60
N GLN A 291 -24.97 -16.19 -30.77
CA GLN A 291 -24.22 -16.12 -32.02
C GLN A 291 -24.04 -14.66 -32.45
N GLY A 292 -22.79 -14.25 -32.69
CA GLY A 292 -22.43 -12.96 -33.28
C GLY A 292 -21.48 -13.18 -34.45
N ASN A 293 -22.04 -13.18 -35.64
CA ASN A 293 -21.41 -13.43 -36.94
C ASN A 293 -20.35 -12.36 -37.25
N SER A 294 -19.16 -12.75 -37.75
CA SER A 294 -18.21 -11.82 -38.38
C SER A 294 -17.61 -12.47 -39.61
N GLY A 295 -18.00 -11.93 -40.76
CA GLY A 295 -17.70 -12.43 -42.09
C GLY A 295 -16.21 -12.35 -42.43
N VAL A 296 -15.77 -13.40 -43.11
CA VAL A 296 -14.46 -13.53 -43.74
C VAL A 296 -14.46 -12.73 -45.04
N GLY A 297 -13.70 -11.64 -45.08
CA GLY A 297 -13.35 -10.92 -46.30
C GLY A 297 -12.01 -11.41 -46.85
N GLN A 298 -12.08 -12.24 -47.90
CA GLN A 298 -10.92 -12.65 -48.70
C GLN A 298 -10.45 -11.47 -49.57
N GLY A 299 -9.16 -11.10 -49.46
CA GLY A 299 -8.49 -10.15 -50.35
C GLY A 299 -7.22 -10.74 -50.92
N LYS A 300 -7.30 -11.29 -52.13
CA LYS A 300 -6.17 -11.83 -52.92
C LYS A 300 -5.23 -10.68 -53.30
N SER A 301 -3.94 -10.80 -52.96
CA SER A 301 -2.88 -9.96 -53.55
C SER A 301 -2.40 -10.59 -54.85
N SER A 302 -2.56 -9.84 -55.94
CA SER A 302 -2.09 -10.15 -57.28
C SER A 302 -0.65 -9.67 -57.46
N VAL A 303 0.16 -10.56 -58.05
CA VAL A 303 1.54 -10.37 -58.46
C VAL A 303 1.60 -9.39 -59.64
N GLY A 304 2.42 -8.35 -59.53
CA GLY A 304 2.76 -7.44 -60.62
C GLY A 304 4.28 -7.33 -60.75
N GLN A 305 4.84 -8.00 -61.76
CA GLN A 305 6.22 -7.86 -62.20
C GLN A 305 6.43 -6.51 -62.92
N GLY A 306 7.53 -5.84 -62.64
CA GLY A 306 8.03 -4.70 -63.40
C GLY A 306 9.54 -4.57 -63.20
N GLY A 307 10.31 -4.98 -64.22
CA GLY A 307 11.78 -4.98 -64.21
C GLY A 307 12.39 -3.59 -64.46
N GLY A 308 13.67 -3.45 -64.09
CA GLY A 308 14.44 -2.22 -64.29
C GLY A 308 15.90 -2.30 -63.82
N VAL A 309 16.73 -3.03 -64.57
CA VAL A 309 18.14 -2.78 -64.96
C VAL A 309 19.13 -2.16 -63.94
N ILE A 310 20.07 -3.01 -63.52
CA ILE A 310 21.50 -2.81 -63.16
C ILE A 310 22.12 -1.41 -63.32
N GLY A 311 22.58 -0.85 -62.20
CA GLY A 311 23.63 0.16 -62.11
C GLY A 311 24.68 -0.29 -61.08
N GLN A 312 25.88 -0.65 -61.56
CA GLN A 312 27.05 -0.87 -60.73
C GLN A 312 27.55 0.48 -60.20
N GLY A 313 27.45 0.70 -58.89
CA GLY A 313 28.04 1.83 -58.20
C GLY A 313 28.88 1.33 -57.04
N SER A 314 30.20 1.54 -57.12
CA SER A 314 31.14 1.36 -56.02
C SER A 314 30.70 2.18 -54.80
N GLY A 315 30.05 1.53 -53.85
CA GLY A 315 29.70 2.10 -52.56
C GLY A 315 30.39 1.29 -51.48
N THR A 316 31.33 1.92 -50.78
CA THR A 316 31.83 1.47 -49.48
C THR A 316 30.69 0.88 -48.66
N GLN A 317 30.85 -0.35 -48.16
CA GLN A 317 29.97 -0.89 -47.12
C GLN A 317 29.99 0.09 -45.94
N GLN A 318 29.00 0.98 -45.88
CA GLN A 318 28.66 1.61 -44.62
C GLN A 318 28.20 0.48 -43.73
N VAL A 319 29.06 0.10 -42.78
CA VAL A 319 28.63 -0.56 -41.57
C VAL A 319 27.66 0.44 -40.94
N VAL A 320 26.36 0.26 -41.20
CA VAL A 320 25.32 0.96 -40.45
C VAL A 320 25.47 0.46 -39.04
N GLY A 321 26.26 1.17 -38.22
CA GLY A 321 26.37 0.89 -36.81
C GLY A 321 24.95 0.88 -36.26
N LEU A 322 24.51 -0.27 -35.75
CA LEU A 322 23.23 -0.34 -35.05
C LEU A 322 23.34 0.67 -33.90
N LEU A 323 22.58 1.77 -34.00
CA LEU A 323 22.49 2.77 -32.95
C LEU A 323 22.22 2.02 -31.63
N LYS A 324 23.12 2.14 -30.66
CA LYS A 324 23.07 1.34 -29.44
C LYS A 324 22.83 2.25 -28.24
N CYS A 325 21.70 2.06 -27.59
CA CYS A 325 21.31 2.82 -26.41
C CYS A 325 21.56 2.01 -25.16
N ARG A 326 22.11 2.70 -24.16
CA ARG A 326 22.45 2.13 -22.87
C ARG A 326 22.05 3.06 -21.75
N ALA A 327 21.95 2.50 -20.55
CA ALA A 327 21.68 3.30 -19.39
C ALA A 327 22.93 4.04 -18.91
N ILE A 328 22.76 5.31 -18.57
CA ILE A 328 23.86 6.22 -18.18
C ILE A 328 23.74 6.75 -16.75
N SER A 329 22.57 6.63 -16.13
CA SER A 329 22.38 7.07 -14.74
C SER A 329 23.27 6.26 -13.78
N PRO A 330 23.72 6.84 -12.66
CA PRO A 330 24.54 6.14 -11.67
C PRO A 330 23.90 4.84 -11.15
N LEU A 331 22.56 4.79 -11.11
CA LEU A 331 21.81 3.63 -10.64
C LEU A 331 21.62 2.56 -11.72
N TRP A 332 21.61 2.93 -13.00
CA TRP A 332 21.28 2.01 -14.09
C TRP A 332 22.51 1.50 -14.85
N ARG A 333 23.62 2.23 -14.81
CA ARG A 333 24.84 1.91 -15.56
C ARG A 333 25.37 0.52 -15.17
N GLY A 334 25.62 -0.31 -16.18
CA GLY A 334 26.18 -1.65 -16.01
C GLY A 334 25.14 -2.76 -15.81
N GLN A 335 23.84 -2.44 -15.89
CA GLN A 335 22.76 -3.41 -15.82
C GLN A 335 22.26 -3.78 -17.24
N PRO A 336 22.55 -4.98 -17.77
CA PRO A 336 22.23 -5.36 -19.16
C PRO A 336 20.75 -5.25 -19.55
N GLN A 337 19.86 -5.44 -18.58
CA GLN A 337 18.41 -5.31 -18.73
C GLN A 337 17.96 -3.85 -18.86
N LEU A 338 18.64 -2.92 -18.21
CA LEU A 338 18.36 -1.48 -18.34
C LEU A 338 18.98 -0.91 -19.61
N ASP A 339 20.10 -1.48 -20.06
CA ASP A 339 20.61 -1.23 -21.41
C ASP A 339 19.60 -1.70 -22.47
N SER A 340 19.00 -2.88 -22.29
CA SER A 340 17.94 -3.39 -23.17
C SER A 340 16.69 -2.51 -23.14
N TRP A 341 16.34 -1.98 -21.95
CA TRP A 341 15.26 -1.01 -21.80
C TRP A 341 15.57 0.28 -22.56
N CYS A 342 16.77 0.84 -22.43
CA CYS A 342 17.18 2.03 -23.18
C CYS A 342 17.23 1.77 -24.69
N GLN A 343 17.74 0.60 -25.11
CA GLN A 343 17.76 0.15 -26.51
C GLN A 343 16.36 0.16 -27.12
N TYR A 344 15.38 -0.36 -26.40
CA TYR A 344 14.00 -0.39 -26.87
C TYR A 344 13.35 0.99 -26.84
N ASN A 345 13.39 1.69 -25.70
CA ASN A 345 12.62 2.92 -25.50
C ASN A 345 13.15 4.09 -26.33
N CYS A 346 14.48 4.22 -26.45
CA CYS A 346 15.07 5.29 -27.26
C CYS A 346 14.90 5.04 -28.77
N LEU A 347 15.03 3.80 -29.24
CA LEU A 347 15.04 3.51 -30.69
C LEU A 347 13.68 3.14 -31.27
N LYS A 348 12.79 2.57 -30.46
CA LYS A 348 11.48 2.06 -30.91
C LYS A 348 10.33 2.89 -30.39
N ALA A 349 10.41 3.40 -29.16
CA ALA A 349 9.34 4.19 -28.54
C ALA A 349 9.53 5.72 -28.68
N ASN A 350 10.67 6.18 -29.20
CA ASN A 350 11.05 7.60 -29.29
C ASN A 350 10.96 8.35 -27.95
N ASN A 351 11.16 7.63 -26.84
CA ASN A 351 11.19 8.16 -25.49
C ASN A 351 12.57 7.86 -24.89
N CYS A 352 13.46 8.85 -24.98
CA CYS A 352 14.85 8.71 -24.54
C CYS A 352 15.18 9.78 -23.49
N PRO A 353 14.82 9.56 -22.21
CA PRO A 353 15.17 10.51 -21.15
C PRO A 353 16.70 10.62 -21.04
N SER A 354 17.23 11.81 -21.33
CA SER A 354 18.67 12.08 -21.41
C SER A 354 19.40 11.99 -20.07
N SER A 355 18.67 11.96 -18.95
CA SER A 355 19.22 11.69 -17.61
C SER A 355 19.40 10.20 -17.31
N LEU A 356 18.74 9.31 -18.06
CA LEU A 356 18.70 7.87 -17.80
C LEU A 356 19.35 7.05 -18.91
N CYS A 357 19.16 7.43 -20.17
CA CYS A 357 19.61 6.69 -21.35
C CYS A 357 20.44 7.57 -22.29
N SER A 358 21.40 6.95 -22.97
CA SER A 358 22.16 7.55 -24.07
C SER A 358 22.33 6.56 -25.20
N CYS A 359 22.19 7.04 -26.43
CA CYS A 359 22.43 6.28 -27.65
C CYS A 359 23.71 6.75 -28.33
N LEU A 360 24.56 5.82 -28.77
CA LEU A 360 25.78 6.09 -29.54
C LEU A 360 25.76 5.31 -30.86
#